data_AF-A0AAU4NIT2-F1
#
_entry.id   AF-A0AAU4NIT2-F1
#
_cell.length_a   1.000
_cell.length_b   1.000
_cell.length_c   1.000
_cell.angle_alpha   90.00
_cell.angle_beta   90.00
_cell.angle_gamma   90.00
#
_symmetry.space_group_name_H-M   'P 1'
#
loop_
_entity.id
_entity.type
_entity.pdbx_description
1 polymer ?
#
loop_
_entity_poly.entity_id
_entity_poly.type
_entity_poly.pdbx_seq_one_letter_code
_entity_poly.pdbx_strand_id
1 'polypeptide(L)'
;MTHAGGTDPKPYSTGERVFGPPNGTFDADWAATALRSNRPELDHATSVRLVEKAWDLLRSQGLRGSELADALDLEPGLASAVSDVATETARFYLDR
;
A
#
# COMPACT_ATOMS: atom_id res chain seq x y z
N MET A 1 44.24 30.19 14.37
CA MET A 1 44.08 28.81 14.88
C MET A 1 42.73 28.76 15.60
N THR A 2 41.64 28.41 14.91
CA THR A 2 41.03 27.08 14.69
C THR A 2 39.98 26.67 15.76
N HIS A 3 38.74 26.47 15.25
CA HIS A 3 37.67 25.52 15.67
C HIS A 3 36.99 25.69 17.04
N ALA A 4 35.70 25.40 17.27
CA ALA A 4 34.54 24.99 16.47
C ALA A 4 33.32 25.28 17.38
N GLY A 5 32.21 25.82 16.89
CA GLY A 5 31.15 24.98 16.30
C GLY A 5 30.41 24.16 17.36
N GLY A 6 29.73 24.81 18.30
CA GLY A 6 28.78 24.15 19.20
C GLY A 6 27.51 23.79 18.43
N THR A 7 27.50 22.61 17.82
CA THR A 7 26.31 22.03 17.19
C THR A 7 25.33 21.62 18.29
N ASP A 8 24.23 22.35 18.42
CA ASP A 8 23.00 21.84 19.02
C ASP A 8 22.70 20.43 18.46
N PRO A 9 22.28 19.46 19.29
CA PRO A 9 21.83 18.18 18.76
C PRO A 9 20.62 18.46 17.87
N LYS A 10 20.79 18.27 16.56
CA LYS A 10 19.70 18.35 15.58
C LYS A 10 18.55 17.48 16.11
N PRO A 11 17.34 18.04 16.29
CA PRO A 11 16.19 17.19 16.54
C PRO A 11 16.08 16.24 15.36
N TYR A 12 16.04 14.93 15.63
CA TYR A 12 15.66 13.93 14.64
C TYR A 12 14.26 14.33 14.16
N SER A 13 14.19 15.02 13.02
CA SER A 13 12.96 15.32 12.34
C SER A 13 12.33 13.98 11.96
N THR A 14 11.31 13.65 12.74
CA THR A 14 10.12 12.86 12.44
C THR A 14 10.22 12.01 11.18
N GLY A 15 10.20 10.69 11.37
CA GLY A 15 10.34 9.65 10.37
C GLY A 15 9.87 10.05 8.98
N GLU A 16 10.80 9.94 8.04
CA GLU A 16 10.61 10.05 6.61
C GLU A 16 9.35 9.25 6.22
N ARG A 17 8.24 9.97 6.03
CA ARG A 17 7.10 9.43 5.31
C ARG A 17 7.56 9.33 3.86
N VAL A 18 8.13 8.20 3.50
CA VAL A 18 8.38 7.84 2.10
C VAL A 18 7.01 7.69 1.46
N PHE A 19 6.50 8.81 0.96
CA PHE A 19 5.33 8.85 0.09
C PHE A 19 5.66 7.99 -1.13
N GLY A 20 4.68 7.18 -1.56
CA GLY A 20 4.82 6.14 -2.56
C GLY A 20 5.43 6.60 -3.90
N PRO A 21 5.64 5.66 -4.83
CA PRO A 21 6.41 5.91 -6.04
C PRO A 21 5.86 7.06 -6.89
N PRO A 22 6.71 7.62 -7.78
CA PRO A 22 6.34 8.74 -8.64
C PRO A 22 5.01 8.50 -9.35
N ASN A 23 4.12 9.50 -9.28
CA ASN A 23 2.74 9.47 -9.77
C ASN A 23 2.57 8.66 -11.08
N GLY A 24 1.67 7.67 -11.05
CA GLY A 24 1.06 7.08 -12.25
C GLY A 24 1.24 5.57 -12.42
N THR A 25 2.13 4.92 -11.67
CA THR A 25 2.29 3.46 -11.70
C THR A 25 1.85 2.87 -10.38
N PHE A 26 0.91 1.92 -10.42
CA PHE A 26 0.53 1.13 -9.25
C PHE A 26 1.76 0.35 -8.74
N ASP A 27 2.05 0.49 -7.45
CA ASP A 27 3.14 -0.22 -6.78
C ASP A 27 2.59 -1.36 -5.94
N ALA A 28 2.68 -2.56 -6.52
CA ALA A 28 2.22 -3.79 -5.90
C ALA A 28 3.06 -4.15 -4.66
N ASP A 29 4.35 -3.81 -4.62
CA ASP A 29 5.23 -4.09 -3.48
C ASP A 29 4.87 -3.22 -2.27
N TRP A 30 4.57 -1.94 -2.51
CA TRP A 30 4.06 -1.04 -1.48
C TRP A 30 2.68 -1.49 -0.96
N ALA A 31 1.76 -1.81 -1.86
CA ALA A 31 0.42 -2.30 -1.49
C ALA A 31 0.50 -3.65 -0.75
N ALA A 32 1.41 -4.54 -1.14
CA ALA A 32 1.66 -5.80 -0.43
C ALA A 32 2.20 -5.57 0.99
N THR A 33 3.06 -4.58 1.17
CA THR A 33 3.57 -4.18 2.49
C THR A 33 2.44 -3.64 3.39
N ALA A 34 1.54 -2.82 2.82
CA ALA A 34 0.36 -2.35 3.52
C ALA A 34 -0.59 -3.51 3.92
N LEU A 35 -0.83 -4.46 3.00
CA LEU A 35 -1.63 -5.66 3.28
C LEU A 35 -1.03 -6.49 4.42
N ARG A 36 0.28 -6.71 4.43
CA ARG A 36 0.97 -7.48 5.47
C ARG A 36 1.00 -6.78 6.83
N SER A 37 0.86 -5.47 6.86
CA SER A 37 0.70 -4.72 8.11
C SER A 37 -0.63 -5.07 8.80
N ASN A 38 -1.66 -5.42 8.01
CA ASN A 38 -2.97 -5.86 8.50
C ASN A 38 -3.07 -7.40 8.62
N ARG A 39 -2.28 -8.16 7.85
CA ARG A 39 -2.23 -9.62 7.78
C ARG A 39 -0.78 -10.13 7.85
N PRO A 40 -0.13 -10.07 9.03
CA PRO A 40 1.29 -10.40 9.18
C PRO A 40 1.61 -11.88 8.88
N GLU A 41 0.61 -12.75 8.86
CA GLU A 41 0.70 -14.16 8.49
C GLU A 41 0.98 -14.40 7.00
N LEU A 42 0.76 -13.40 6.14
CA LEU A 42 1.01 -13.52 4.70
C LEU A 42 2.49 -13.31 4.36
N ASP A 43 3.00 -14.16 3.48
CA ASP A 43 4.29 -13.93 2.84
C ASP A 43 4.18 -12.82 1.78
N HIS A 44 5.31 -12.16 1.52
CA HIS A 44 5.37 -11.02 0.60
C HIS A 44 4.93 -11.36 -0.83
N ALA A 45 5.36 -12.51 -1.36
CA ALA A 45 5.07 -12.88 -2.74
C ALA A 45 3.57 -13.17 -2.94
N THR A 46 2.94 -13.81 -1.97
CA THR A 46 1.49 -14.03 -1.94
C THR A 46 0.75 -12.69 -1.85
N SER A 47 1.19 -11.79 -0.96
CA SER A 47 0.58 -10.47 -0.83
C SER A 47 0.63 -9.66 -2.12
N VAL A 48 1.76 -9.63 -2.82
CA VAL A 48 1.91 -8.96 -4.14
C VAL A 48 0.89 -9.50 -5.14
N ARG A 49 0.81 -10.84 -5.30
CA ARG A 49 -0.13 -11.46 -6.24
C ARG A 49 -1.59 -11.12 -5.94
N LEU A 50 -1.95 -11.03 -4.66
CA LEU A 50 -3.31 -10.69 -4.24
C LEU A 50 -3.67 -9.25 -4.58
N VAL A 51 -2.78 -8.29 -4.30
CA VAL A 51 -3.02 -6.89 -4.63
C VAL A 51 -2.97 -6.61 -6.13
N GLU A 52 -2.13 -7.32 -6.90
CA GLU A 52 -2.15 -7.27 -8.36
C GLU A 52 -3.48 -7.77 -8.93
N LYS A 53 -3.97 -8.93 -8.48
CA LYS A 53 -5.28 -9.46 -8.88
C LYS A 53 -6.40 -8.47 -8.56
N ALA A 54 -6.38 -7.90 -7.35
CA ALA A 54 -7.37 -6.91 -6.94
C ALA A 54 -7.30 -5.65 -7.83
N TRP A 55 -6.09 -5.16 -8.13
CA TRP A 55 -5.86 -4.02 -9.00
C TRP A 55 -6.33 -4.25 -10.44
N ASP A 56 -6.16 -5.46 -10.96
CA ASP A 56 -6.65 -5.82 -12.29
C ASP A 56 -8.18 -5.82 -12.35
N LEU A 57 -8.86 -6.37 -11.35
CA LEU A 57 -10.34 -6.34 -11.26
C LEU A 57 -10.86 -4.90 -11.12
N LEU A 58 -10.24 -4.14 -10.23
CA LEU A 58 -10.43 -2.72 -9.99
C LEU A 58 -10.34 -1.90 -11.29
N ARG A 59 -9.35 -2.17 -12.15
CA ARG A 59 -9.09 -1.43 -13.39
C ARG A 59 -9.89 -1.92 -14.60
N SER A 60 -10.13 -3.23 -14.70
CA SER A 60 -10.86 -3.83 -15.84
C SER A 60 -12.38 -3.75 -15.69
N GLN A 61 -12.89 -3.83 -14.46
CA GLN A 61 -14.32 -3.91 -14.17
C GLN A 61 -14.84 -2.77 -13.30
N GLY A 62 -13.96 -1.92 -12.76
CA GLY A 62 -14.35 -0.80 -11.91
C GLY A 62 -14.79 -1.20 -10.49
N LEU A 63 -14.56 -2.45 -10.08
CA LEU A 63 -15.01 -2.97 -8.79
C LEU A 63 -14.31 -2.28 -7.61
N ARG A 64 -15.04 -2.07 -6.52
CA ARG A 64 -14.55 -1.43 -5.28
C ARG A 64 -15.20 -2.06 -4.05
N GLY A 65 -14.55 -1.94 -2.88
CA GLY A 65 -15.16 -2.29 -1.59
C GLY A 65 -15.68 -3.73 -1.54
N SER A 66 -16.94 -3.91 -1.11
CA SER A 66 -17.54 -5.26 -0.98
C SER A 66 -17.62 -6.01 -2.31
N GLU A 67 -17.94 -5.34 -3.42
CA GLU A 67 -18.03 -5.98 -4.74
C GLU A 67 -16.67 -6.53 -5.21
N LEU A 68 -15.59 -5.81 -4.89
CA LEU A 68 -14.23 -6.28 -5.16
C LEU A 68 -13.86 -7.45 -4.23
N ALA A 69 -14.26 -7.41 -2.96
CA ALA A 69 -14.03 -8.51 -2.02
C ALA A 69 -14.72 -9.80 -2.50
N ASP A 70 -15.98 -9.69 -2.92
CA ASP A 70 -16.76 -10.83 -3.43
C ASP A 70 -16.13 -11.42 -4.71
N ALA A 71 -15.60 -10.58 -5.60
CA ALA A 71 -14.96 -11.01 -6.85
C ALA A 71 -13.58 -11.66 -6.65
N LEU A 72 -12.93 -11.46 -5.50
CA LEU A 72 -11.62 -12.04 -5.23
C LEU A 72 -11.66 -13.55 -4.99
N ASP A 73 -12.82 -14.09 -4.59
CA ASP A 73 -13.05 -15.51 -4.27
C ASP A 73 -12.01 -16.04 -3.25
N LEU A 74 -11.90 -15.36 -2.12
CA LEU A 74 -11.01 -15.67 -1.00
C LEU A 74 -11.81 -15.89 0.28
N GLU A 75 -11.13 -16.35 1.34
CA GLU A 75 -11.70 -16.32 2.70
C GLU A 75 -12.15 -14.89 3.05
N PRO A 76 -13.36 -14.69 3.63
CA PRO A 76 -13.96 -13.35 3.78
C PRO A 76 -13.05 -12.30 4.44
N GLY A 77 -12.33 -12.67 5.51
CA GLY A 77 -11.42 -11.75 6.19
C GLY A 77 -10.23 -11.33 5.31
N LEU A 78 -9.68 -12.26 4.54
CA LEU A 78 -8.63 -11.96 3.56
C LEU A 78 -9.16 -11.12 2.39
N ALA A 79 -10.34 -11.46 1.86
CA ALA A 79 -10.97 -10.74 0.76
C ALA A 79 -11.22 -9.26 1.12
N SER A 80 -11.74 -9.00 2.33
CA SER A 80 -11.93 -7.64 2.85
C SER A 80 -10.61 -6.88 2.93
N ALA A 81 -9.59 -7.47 3.55
CA ALA A 81 -8.29 -6.81 3.73
C ALA A 81 -7.62 -6.44 2.40
N VAL A 82 -7.68 -7.33 1.41
CA VAL A 82 -7.13 -7.08 0.07
C VAL A 82 -7.95 -5.99 -0.64
N SER A 83 -9.27 -6.05 -0.55
CA SER A 83 -10.16 -5.07 -1.17
C SER A 83 -10.00 -3.67 -0.59
N ASP A 84 -9.86 -3.57 0.73
CA ASP A 84 -9.65 -2.29 1.43
C ASP A 84 -8.36 -1.63 0.94
N VAL A 85 -7.24 -2.37 0.95
CA VAL A 85 -5.94 -1.86 0.46
C VAL A 85 -6.03 -1.44 -1.01
N ALA A 86 -6.64 -2.26 -1.87
CA ALA A 86 -6.77 -1.94 -3.29
C ALA A 86 -7.66 -0.72 -3.54
N THR A 87 -8.76 -0.59 -2.79
CA THR A 87 -9.71 0.54 -2.88
C THR A 87 -9.07 1.83 -2.37
N GLU A 88 -8.37 1.78 -1.24
CA GLU A 88 -7.62 2.94 -0.73
C GLU A 88 -6.52 3.36 -1.71
N THR A 89 -5.78 2.40 -2.25
CA THR A 89 -4.77 2.67 -3.28
C THR A 89 -5.40 3.34 -4.50
N ALA A 90 -6.54 2.83 -4.99
CA ALA A 90 -7.21 3.41 -6.15
C ALA A 90 -7.61 4.88 -5.97
N ARG A 91 -8.00 5.30 -4.75
CA ARG A 91 -8.29 6.72 -4.45
C ARG A 91 -7.09 7.63 -4.68
N PHE A 92 -5.87 7.16 -4.41
CA PHE A 92 -4.66 7.96 -4.61
C PHE A 92 -4.22 8.05 -6.07
N TYR A 93 -4.49 7.00 -6.87
CA TYR A 93 -3.93 6.85 -8.22
C TYR A 93 -4.93 7.07 -9.36
N LEU A 94 -6.23 6.81 -9.14
CA LEU A 94 -7.26 6.84 -10.21
C LEU A 94 -8.28 7.96 -10.05
N ASP A 95 -8.59 8.38 -8.82
CA ASP A 95 -9.67 9.35 -8.56
C ASP A 95 -9.18 10.81 -8.53
N ARG A 96 -8.12 11.12 -9.28
CA ARG A 96 -7.38 12.38 -9.23
C ARG A 96 -7.83 13.41 -10.26
#